data_AF-X1QIL5-F1
#
_entry.id   AF-X1QIL5-F1
#
_cell.length_a   1.000
_cell.length_b   1.000
_cell.length_c   1.000
_cell.angle_alpha   90.00
_cell.angle_beta   90.00
_cell.angle_gamma   90.00
#
_symmetry.space_group_name_H-M   'P 1'
#
loop_
_entity.id
_entity.type
_entity.pdbx_description
1 polymer ?
#
loop_
_entity_poly.entity_id
_entity_poly.type
_entity_poly.pdbx_seq_one_letter_code
_entity_poly.pdbx_strand_id
1 'polypeptide(L)'
;GEEVIKILEQRNFPTGELFLFASERSEGRTVIFKDREIEVLSDYESFKDKVKLVFSCLDEPLAREIVPKFKDNAVVIDNSNAFRMDPEVPLIIPEINPEKIKEHKGIIANPNCSTIQMLVPLYYL
;
A
#
# COMPACT_ATOMS: atom_id res chain seq x y z
N GLY A 1 -1.48 7.37 4.04
CA GLY A 1 -2.84 6.91 4.34
C GLY A 1 -3.86 7.78 3.66
N GLU A 2 -4.09 8.99 4.19
CA GLU A 2 -5.15 9.91 3.72
C GLU A 2 -5.12 10.19 2.21
N GLU A 3 -3.94 10.50 1.63
CA GLU A 3 -3.86 10.77 0.18
C GLU A 3 -4.18 9.51 -0.65
N VAL A 4 -3.88 8.30 -0.15
CA VAL A 4 -4.28 7.06 -0.83
C VAL A 4 -5.80 6.96 -0.89
N ILE A 5 -6.49 7.20 0.23
CA ILE A 5 -7.96 7.16 0.32
C ILE A 5 -8.58 8.16 -0.68
N LYS A 6 -8.07 9.39 -0.67
CA LYS A 6 -8.49 10.45 -1.59
C LYS A 6 -8.26 10.08 -3.06
N ILE A 7 -7.12 9.51 -3.42
CA ILE A 7 -6.85 9.08 -4.80
C ILE A 7 -7.73 7.90 -5.22
N LEU A 8 -7.98 6.95 -4.31
CA LEU A 8 -8.92 5.85 -4.57
C LEU A 8 -10.33 6.36 -4.85
N GLU A 9 -10.79 7.37 -4.11
CA GLU A 9 -12.07 8.02 -4.33
C GLU A 9 -12.09 8.79 -5.65
N GLN A 10 -11.12 9.66 -5.90
CA GLN A 10 -11.01 10.46 -7.12
C GLN A 10 -10.97 9.60 -8.39
N ARG A 11 -10.31 8.44 -8.32
CA ARG A 11 -10.24 7.49 -9.45
C ARG A 11 -11.43 6.56 -9.55
N ASN A 12 -12.44 6.71 -8.68
CA ASN A 12 -13.55 5.77 -8.56
C ASN A 12 -13.05 4.31 -8.53
N PHE A 13 -11.97 4.07 -7.77
CA PHE A 13 -11.31 2.77 -7.74
C PHE A 13 -12.33 1.69 -7.34
N PRO A 14 -12.34 0.53 -8.01
CA PRO A 14 -13.26 -0.55 -7.69
C PRO A 14 -12.92 -1.12 -6.30
N THR A 15 -13.71 -0.72 -5.31
CA THR A 15 -13.59 -1.14 -3.91
C THR A 15 -14.83 -1.93 -3.50
N GLY A 16 -14.63 -3.14 -2.99
CA GLY A 16 -15.68 -3.87 -2.26
C GLY A 16 -15.78 -3.34 -0.83
N GLU A 17 -15.19 -4.09 0.11
CA GLU A 17 -15.03 -3.68 1.50
C GLU A 17 -13.69 -2.98 1.71
N LEU A 18 -13.66 -1.90 2.49
CA LEU A 18 -12.47 -1.11 2.78
C LEU A 18 -12.21 -1.13 4.29
N PHE A 19 -11.01 -1.55 4.68
CA PHE A 19 -10.52 -1.54 6.05
C PHE A 19 -9.42 -0.50 6.19
N LEU A 20 -9.44 0.26 7.29
CA LEU A 20 -8.41 1.23 7.63
C LEU A 20 -7.65 0.75 8.86
N PHE A 21 -6.33 0.82 8.78
CA PHE A 21 -5.43 0.34 9.83
C PHE A 21 -4.43 1.41 10.22
N ALA A 22 -4.27 1.63 11.52
CA ALA A 22 -3.27 2.54 12.07
C ALA A 22 -2.86 2.10 13.49
N SER A 23 -2.07 2.92 14.19
CA SER A 23 -1.73 2.67 15.59
C SER A 23 -2.95 2.80 16.51
N GLU A 24 -2.88 2.20 17.71
CA GLU A 24 -3.89 2.32 18.78
C GLU A 24 -4.30 3.78 19.08
N ARG A 25 -3.37 4.73 18.96
CA ARG A 25 -3.65 6.17 19.13
C ARG A 25 -4.71 6.71 18.16
N SER A 26 -4.84 6.07 16.99
CA SER A 26 -5.75 6.47 15.93
C SER A 26 -6.99 5.60 15.85
N GLU A 27 -7.10 4.56 16.69
CA GLU A 27 -8.25 3.67 16.74
C GLU A 27 -9.53 4.44 17.07
N GLY A 28 -10.64 4.02 16.47
CA GLY A 28 -11.96 4.63 16.65
C GLY A 28 -12.14 5.97 15.93
N ARG A 29 -11.09 6.53 15.32
CA ARG A 29 -11.26 7.65 14.38
C ARG A 29 -12.00 7.17 13.15
N THR A 30 -12.78 8.06 12.54
CA THR A 30 -13.47 7.78 11.28
C THR A 30 -12.85 8.56 10.14
N VAL A 31 -12.82 7.95 8.97
CA VAL A 31 -12.49 8.59 7.69
C VAL A 31 -13.66 8.43 6.75
N ILE A 32 -14.03 9.50 6.07
CA ILE A 32 -15.06 9.47 5.05
C ILE A 32 -14.44 8.91 3.76
N PHE A 33 -15.07 7.88 3.20
CA PHE A 33 -14.76 7.36 1.88
C PHE A 33 -16.06 7.15 1.11
N LYS A 34 -16.26 7.94 0.05
CA LYS A 34 -17.55 8.13 -0.60
C LYS A 34 -18.56 8.61 0.44
N ASP A 35 -19.79 8.11 0.41
CA ASP A 35 -20.84 8.48 1.35
C ASP A 35 -20.85 7.61 2.63
N ARG A 36 -19.69 7.05 3.03
CA ARG A 36 -19.58 6.13 4.18
C ARG A 36 -18.48 6.57 5.14
N GLU A 37 -18.77 6.48 6.42
CA GLU A 37 -17.77 6.56 7.49
C GLU A 37 -17.13 5.19 7.68
N ILE A 38 -15.80 5.16 7.70
CA ILE A 38 -15.02 3.96 7.93
C ILE A 38 -14.16 4.17 9.18
N GLU A 39 -14.32 3.28 10.14
CA GLU A 39 -13.53 3.29 11.37
C GLU A 39 -12.09 2.81 11.12
N VAL A 40 -11.15 3.47 11.78
CA VAL A 40 -9.74 3.07 11.82
C VAL A 40 -9.55 2.04 12.92
N LEU A 41 -9.03 0.87 12.54
CA LEU A 41 -8.75 -0.25 13.42
C LEU A 41 -7.26 -0.25 13.80
N SER A 42 -6.95 -0.75 15.00
CA SER A 42 -5.56 -0.98 15.45
C SER A 42 -5.14 -2.45 15.39
N ASP A 43 -6.10 -3.37 15.26
CA ASP A 43 -5.87 -4.80 15.13
C ASP A 43 -6.17 -5.28 13.70
N TYR A 44 -5.13 -5.77 13.03
CA TYR A 44 -5.25 -6.28 11.68
C TYR A 44 -5.76 -7.72 11.59
N GLU A 45 -5.74 -8.48 12.69
CA GLU A 45 -6.17 -9.89 12.71
C GLU A 45 -7.64 -10.04 12.30
N SER A 46 -8.47 -9.05 12.64
CA SER A 46 -9.91 -9.03 12.32
C SER A 46 -10.23 -8.99 10.82
N PHE A 47 -9.30 -8.54 9.97
CA PHE A 47 -9.53 -8.35 8.54
C PHE A 47 -8.43 -8.89 7.61
N LYS A 48 -7.28 -9.35 8.13
CA LYS A 48 -6.13 -9.79 7.30
C LYS A 48 -6.49 -10.83 6.24
N ASP A 49 -7.40 -11.75 6.55
CA ASP A 49 -7.81 -12.83 5.64
C ASP A 49 -8.94 -12.41 4.68
N LYS A 50 -9.54 -11.22 4.88
CA LYS A 50 -10.63 -10.66 4.09
C LYS A 50 -10.14 -9.75 2.96
N VAL A 51 -8.94 -9.18 3.10
CA VAL A 51 -8.36 -8.27 2.11
C VAL A 51 -7.65 -9.01 0.99
N LYS A 52 -7.62 -8.41 -0.21
CA LYS A 52 -6.90 -8.93 -1.39
C LYS A 52 -5.84 -7.97 -1.92
N LEU A 53 -5.94 -6.70 -1.56
CA LEU A 53 -5.00 -5.64 -1.91
C LEU A 53 -4.79 -4.76 -0.69
N VAL A 54 -3.53 -4.45 -0.38
CA VAL A 54 -3.14 -3.62 0.77
C VAL A 54 -2.22 -2.50 0.28
N PHE A 55 -2.55 -1.26 0.62
CA PHE A 55 -1.66 -0.12 0.44
C PHE A 55 -0.99 0.20 1.78
N SER A 56 0.23 -0.27 1.98
CA SER A 56 0.98 0.01 3.21
C SER A 56 1.62 1.39 3.14
N CYS A 57 1.29 2.23 4.12
CA CYS A 57 1.89 3.55 4.33
C CYS A 57 2.59 3.63 5.71
N LEU A 58 3.01 2.48 6.23
CA LEU A 58 3.64 2.38 7.54
C LEU A 58 5.10 2.85 7.48
N ASP A 59 5.65 3.24 8.62
CA ASP A 59 7.09 3.49 8.74
C ASP A 59 7.87 2.16 8.66
N GLU A 60 9.15 2.22 8.26
CA GLU A 60 10.02 1.05 8.03
C GLU A 60 9.93 -0.05 9.09
N PRO A 61 10.03 0.25 10.40
CA PRO A 61 10.08 -0.79 11.41
C PRO A 61 8.77 -1.57 11.47
N LEU A 62 7.65 -0.85 11.39
CA LEU A 62 6.32 -1.43 11.45
C LEU A 62 5.95 -2.14 10.14
N ALA A 63 6.38 -1.60 9.00
CA ALA A 63 6.23 -2.26 7.70
C ALA A 63 6.93 -3.62 7.69
N ARG A 64 8.17 -3.73 8.21
CA ARG A 64 8.89 -5.01 8.31
C ARG A 64 8.15 -6.04 9.15
N GLU A 65 7.44 -5.61 10.18
CA GLU A 65 6.69 -6.50 11.06
C GLU A 65 5.35 -6.93 10.45
N ILE A 66 4.59 -5.97 9.92
CA ILE A 66 3.17 -6.15 9.55
C ILE A 66 3.00 -6.59 8.11
N VAL A 67 3.72 -6.00 7.14
CA VAL A 67 3.54 -6.30 5.71
C VAL A 67 3.66 -7.79 5.39
N PRO A 68 4.64 -8.54 5.96
CA PRO A 68 4.75 -9.98 5.69
C PRO A 68 3.55 -10.81 6.17
N LYS A 69 2.71 -10.27 7.07
CA LYS A 69 1.51 -10.98 7.58
C LYS A 69 0.37 -11.06 6.57
N PHE A 70 0.39 -10.19 5.56
CA PHE A 70 -0.63 -10.13 4.52
C PHE A 70 -0.26 -10.85 3.23
N LYS A 71 1.04 -11.09 2.98
CA LYS A 71 1.57 -11.51 1.67
C LYS A 71 1.00 -12.84 1.14
N ASP A 72 0.53 -13.71 2.04
CA ASP A 72 -0.02 -15.02 1.68
C ASP A 72 -1.50 -14.95 1.26
N ASN A 73 -2.21 -13.88 1.63
CA ASN A 73 -3.65 -13.70 1.38
C ASN A 73 -3.98 -12.53 0.45
N ALA A 74 -3.07 -11.56 0.34
CA ALA A 74 -3.23 -10.31 -0.39
C ALA A 74 -1.92 -9.90 -1.07
N VAL A 75 -2.03 -9.02 -2.07
CA VAL A 75 -0.89 -8.30 -2.62
C VAL A 75 -0.72 -7.00 -1.84
N VAL A 76 0.49 -6.75 -1.32
CA VAL A 76 0.82 -5.53 -0.60
C VAL A 76 1.66 -4.61 -1.49
N ILE A 77 1.19 -3.38 -1.67
CA ILE A 77 1.97 -2.28 -2.26
C ILE A 77 2.50 -1.46 -1.09
N ASP A 78 3.79 -1.59 -0.80
CA ASP A 78 4.43 -0.95 0.35
C ASP A 78 5.14 0.34 -0.04
N ASN A 79 4.72 1.46 0.57
CA ASN A 79 5.30 2.78 0.32
C ASN A 79 6.48 3.12 1.25
N SER A 80 6.81 2.24 2.19
CA SER A 80 7.97 2.41 3.05
C SER A 80 9.29 2.12 2.28
N ASN A 81 10.42 2.29 2.94
CA ASN A 81 11.74 1.85 2.45
C ASN A 81 12.09 0.41 2.86
N ALA A 82 11.24 -0.30 3.62
CA ALA A 82 11.55 -1.59 4.24
C ALA A 82 12.00 -2.67 3.24
N PHE A 83 11.38 -2.69 2.06
CA PHE A 83 11.57 -3.75 1.06
C PHE A 83 12.20 -3.28 -0.26
N ARG A 84 12.60 -2.01 -0.38
CA ARG A 84 13.09 -1.44 -1.65
C ARG A 84 14.36 -2.11 -2.18
N MET A 85 15.16 -2.68 -1.28
CA MET A 85 16.43 -3.34 -1.58
C MET A 85 16.35 -4.86 -1.48
N ASP A 86 15.16 -5.41 -1.20
CA ASP A 86 14.96 -6.85 -1.11
C ASP A 86 14.97 -7.45 -2.53
N PRO A 87 15.86 -8.41 -2.85
CA PRO A 87 15.96 -8.99 -4.18
C PRO A 87 14.72 -9.79 -4.61
N GLU A 88 13.85 -10.19 -3.68
CA GLU A 88 12.61 -10.91 -3.96
C GLU A 88 11.38 -9.99 -4.10
N VAL A 89 11.55 -8.68 -3.87
CA VAL A 89 10.47 -7.70 -3.93
C VAL A 89 10.68 -6.75 -5.11
N PRO A 90 9.81 -6.75 -6.13
CA PRO A 90 9.96 -5.85 -7.25
C PRO A 90 9.72 -4.39 -6.82
N LEU A 91 10.67 -3.52 -7.18
CA LEU A 91 10.57 -2.08 -7.05
C LEU A 91 10.01 -1.50 -8.36
N ILE A 92 8.78 -0.98 -8.34
CA ILE A 92 8.01 -0.69 -9.56
C ILE A 92 7.66 0.79 -9.68
N ILE A 93 7.93 1.35 -10.86
CA ILE A 93 7.31 2.57 -11.40
C ILE A 93 6.47 2.12 -12.61
N PRO A 94 5.13 2.21 -12.56
CA PRO A 94 4.26 1.67 -13.60
C PRO A 94 4.58 2.16 -15.02
N GLU A 95 5.07 3.38 -15.16
CA GLU A 95 5.43 3.99 -16.44
C GLU A 95 6.78 3.49 -17.01
N ILE A 96 7.61 2.84 -16.20
CA ILE A 96 9.00 2.47 -16.54
C ILE A 96 9.19 0.96 -16.62
N ASN A 97 8.68 0.21 -15.64
CA ASN A 97 8.91 -1.22 -15.51
C ASN A 97 7.64 -1.99 -15.05
N PRO A 98 6.49 -1.82 -15.73
CA PRO A 98 5.23 -2.45 -15.32
C PRO A 98 5.27 -3.97 -15.34
N GLU A 99 6.10 -4.56 -16.21
CA GLU A 99 6.23 -6.01 -16.37
C GLU A 99 6.69 -6.74 -15.10
N LYS A 100 7.46 -6.05 -14.25
CA LYS A 100 7.96 -6.59 -12.98
C LYS A 100 6.86 -6.93 -11.98
N ILE A 101 5.63 -6.46 -12.21
CA ILE A 101 4.49 -6.85 -11.37
C ILE A 101 4.32 -8.37 -11.31
N LYS A 102 4.70 -9.10 -12.37
CA LYS A 102 4.59 -10.57 -12.43
C LYS A 102 5.61 -11.30 -11.54
N GLU A 103 6.63 -10.59 -11.06
CA GLU A 103 7.71 -11.16 -10.24
C GLU A 103 7.39 -11.13 -8.74
N HIS A 104 6.31 -10.46 -8.33
CA HIS A 104 5.99 -10.27 -6.91
C HIS A 104 5.72 -11.61 -6.21
N LYS A 105 6.16 -11.72 -4.96
CA LYS A 105 5.81 -12.83 -4.05
C LYS A 105 4.86 -12.37 -2.93
N GLY A 106 3.88 -11.55 -3.31
CA GLY A 106 2.88 -10.96 -2.42
C GLY A 106 3.21 -9.54 -1.95
N ILE A 107 4.42 -9.04 -2.19
CA ILE A 107 4.85 -7.68 -1.85
C ILE A 107 5.41 -7.00 -3.10
N ILE A 108 5.07 -5.73 -3.29
CA ILE A 108 5.60 -4.81 -4.29
C ILE A 108 6.09 -3.57 -3.54
N ALA A 109 7.31 -3.13 -3.81
CA ALA A 109 7.87 -1.92 -3.21
C ALA A 109 7.59 -0.69 -4.09
N ASN A 110 7.11 0.38 -3.46
CA ASN A 110 7.07 1.71 -4.06
C ASN A 110 8.45 2.37 -3.91
N PRO A 111 9.04 2.92 -4.98
CA PRO A 111 10.28 3.70 -4.87
C PRO A 111 10.10 4.98 -4.07
N ASN A 112 11.24 5.62 -3.74
CA ASN A 112 11.23 6.94 -3.11
C ASN A 112 10.55 7.97 -4.04
N CYS A 113 9.78 8.89 -3.46
CA CYS A 113 9.07 9.94 -4.20
C CYS A 113 9.98 10.78 -5.12
N SER A 114 11.19 11.15 -4.68
CA SER A 114 12.13 11.92 -5.51
C SER A 114 12.66 11.09 -6.68
N THR A 115 12.85 9.79 -6.48
CA THR A 115 13.26 8.86 -7.55
C THR A 115 12.19 8.75 -8.62
N ILE A 116 10.91 8.64 -8.24
CA ILE A 116 9.80 8.56 -9.22
C ILE A 116 9.72 9.84 -10.03
N GLN A 117 9.72 10.99 -9.36
CA GLN A 117 9.64 12.32 -10.00
C GLN A 117 10.80 12.58 -10.97
N MET A 118 11.99 12.05 -10.68
CA MET A 118 13.15 12.17 -11.55
C MET A 118 13.14 11.16 -12.70
N LEU A 119 12.83 9.89 -12.45
CA LEU A 119 12.98 8.83 -13.45
C LEU A 119 11.90 8.87 -14.53
N VAL A 120 10.65 9.19 -14.18
CA VAL A 120 9.55 9.23 -15.16
C VAL A 120 9.87 10.14 -16.35
N PRO A 121 10.27 11.42 -16.18
CA PRO A 121 10.63 12.25 -17.33
C PRO A 121 11.92 11.80 -18.03
N LEU A 122 12.91 11.27 -17.31
CA LEU A 122 14.18 10.82 -17.89
C LEU A 122 14.03 9.54 -18.72
N TYR A 123 13.08 8.67 -18.40
CA TYR A 123 12.88 7.40 -19.10
C TYR A 123 12.40 7.57 -20.55
N TYR A 124 11.76 8.71 -20.86
CA TYR A 124 11.27 9.03 -22.19
C TYR A 124 12.27 9.86 -23.04
N LEU A 125 13.46 10.17 -22.52
CA LEU A 125 14.54 10.85 -23.24
C LEU A 125 15.43 9.83 -23.96
#